data_AF-A0A0B1TT80-F1
#
_entry.id   AF-A0A0B1TT80-F1
#
_cell.length_a   1.000
_cell.length_b   1.000
_cell.length_c   1.000
_cell.angle_alpha   90.00
_cell.angle_beta   90.00
_cell.angle_gamma   90.00
#
_symmetry.space_group_name_H-M   'P 1'
#
loop_
_entity.id
_entity.type
_entity.pdbx_description
1 polymer ?
#
loop_
_entity_poly.entity_id
_entity_poly.type
_entity_poly.pdbx_seq_one_letter_code
_entity_poly.pdbx_strand_id
1 'polypeptide(L)'
;MVTRSEEGMSIYAAGGDDYHIRATGQEVFDVSGAGDTVAAILSTGLSIDASLLACACVANLGAGIVVRKVGTAVVHPDELRQSVVQSLVTESGPQALSLERIVECVRLW
;
A
#
# COMPACT_ATOMS: atom_id res chain seq x y z
N MET A 1 4.61 5.32 11.44
CA MET A 1 5.03 4.71 10.16
C MET A 1 5.97 5.66 9.45
N VAL A 2 6.94 5.16 8.70
CA VAL A 2 7.90 5.94 7.91
C VAL A 2 7.90 5.40 6.47
N THR A 3 7.70 6.27 5.48
CA THR A 3 7.93 5.96 4.06
C THR A 3 9.43 6.10 3.77
N ARG A 4 9.99 5.15 3.02
CA ARG A 4 11.43 5.01 2.76
C ARG A 4 11.73 4.90 1.26
N SER A 5 10.94 5.58 0.42
CA SER A 5 11.11 5.57 -1.04
C SER A 5 11.23 4.15 -1.61
N GLU A 6 12.31 3.83 -2.33
CA GLU A 6 12.58 2.52 -2.92
C GLU A 6 12.73 1.38 -1.89
N GLU A 7 13.02 1.71 -0.62
CA GLU A 7 13.06 0.74 0.47
C GLU A 7 11.66 0.43 1.03
N GLY A 8 10.62 1.12 0.56
CA GLY A 8 9.22 0.85 0.90
C GLY A 8 8.75 1.58 2.15
N MET A 9 8.22 0.86 3.14
CA MET A 9 7.63 1.43 4.35
C MET A 9 8.02 0.64 5.60
N SER A 10 8.16 1.34 6.72
CA SER A 10 8.38 0.72 8.03
C SER A 10 7.34 1.19 9.04
N ILE A 11 6.69 0.24 9.71
CA ILE A 11 5.73 0.48 10.78
C ILE A 11 6.39 0.06 12.08
N TYR A 12 6.40 0.98 13.05
CA TYR A 12 6.84 0.72 14.41
C TYR A 12 5.62 0.83 15.33
N ALA A 13 5.30 -0.26 16.03
CA ALA A 13 4.17 -0.31 16.94
C ALA A 13 4.63 -0.02 18.38
N ALA A 14 3.88 0.77 19.15
CA ALA A 14 4.24 1.13 20.52
C ALA A 14 4.18 -0.04 21.53
N GLY A 15 3.85 -1.25 21.09
CA GLY A 15 3.73 -2.44 21.94
C GLY A 15 3.39 -3.72 21.16
N GLY A 16 3.81 -3.81 19.89
CA GLY A 16 3.55 -4.96 19.01
C GLY A 16 4.72 -5.16 18.04
N ASP A 17 4.51 -5.99 17.02
CA ASP A 17 5.55 -6.26 16.03
C ASP A 17 5.82 -5.05 15.12
N ASP A 18 7.08 -4.88 14.77
CA ASP A 18 7.49 -3.96 13.72
C ASP A 18 7.34 -4.64 12.36
N TYR A 19 6.87 -3.89 11.36
CA TYR A 19 6.67 -4.40 10.01
C TYR A 19 7.47 -3.61 8.99
N HIS A 20 8.12 -4.32 8.07
CA HIS A 20 8.81 -3.74 6.94
C HIS A 20 8.17 -4.22 5.63
N ILE A 21 7.59 -3.29 4.89
CA ILE A 21 6.90 -3.52 3.63
C ILE A 21 7.83 -3.06 2.52
N ARG A 22 8.19 -3.95 1.59
CA ARG A 22 9.03 -3.59 0.43
C ARG A 22 8.26 -2.69 -0.53
N ALA A 23 8.95 -1.76 -1.19
CA ALA A 23 8.31 -0.90 -2.20
C ALA A 23 7.70 -1.74 -3.34
N THR A 24 6.48 -1.39 -3.75
CA THR A 24 5.87 -1.91 -4.96
C THR A 24 6.21 -0.98 -6.12
N GLY A 25 6.76 -1.51 -7.22
CA GLY A 25 7.12 -0.71 -8.41
C GLY A 25 8.59 -0.91 -8.79
N GLN A 26 8.86 -1.82 -9.73
CA GLN A 26 10.22 -2.10 -10.22
C GLN A 26 10.66 -1.15 -11.35
N GLU A 27 9.70 -0.51 -12.03
CA GLU A 27 9.93 0.49 -13.07
C GLU A 27 9.35 1.82 -12.60
N VAL A 28 10.19 2.71 -12.08
CA VAL A 28 9.78 4.02 -11.57
C VAL A 28 10.03 5.08 -12.64
N PHE A 29 8.99 5.80 -13.05
CA PHE A 29 9.09 6.90 -14.02
C PHE A 29 9.10 8.27 -13.32
N ASP A 30 8.17 8.51 -12.41
CA ASP A 30 8.03 9.78 -11.67
C ASP A 30 7.56 9.51 -10.24
N VAL A 31 8.30 10.00 -9.24
CA VAL A 31 7.95 9.78 -7.82
C VAL A 31 6.99 10.83 -7.26
N SER A 32 6.60 11.82 -8.07
CA SER A 32 5.72 12.91 -7.67
C SER A 32 4.31 12.39 -7.32
N GLY A 33 3.79 12.76 -6.15
CA GLY A 33 2.45 12.37 -5.70
C GLY A 33 2.34 10.98 -5.06
N ALA A 34 3.44 10.22 -4.97
CA ALA A 34 3.44 8.93 -4.28
C ALA A 34 3.11 9.09 -2.78
N GLY A 35 3.70 10.09 -2.12
CA GLY A 35 3.42 10.40 -0.72
C GLY A 35 1.96 10.82 -0.48
N ASP A 36 1.41 11.66 -1.37
CA ASP A 36 0.01 12.09 -1.28
C ASP A 36 -0.95 10.91 -1.44
N THR A 37 -0.64 9.98 -2.35
CA THR A 37 -1.40 8.74 -2.56
C THR A 37 -1.37 7.88 -1.31
N VAL A 38 -0.20 7.72 -0.68
CA VAL A 38 -0.06 6.98 0.59
C VAL A 38 -0.90 7.62 1.69
N ALA A 39 -0.82 8.94 1.85
CA ALA A 39 -1.57 9.67 2.86
C ALA A 39 -3.09 9.55 2.65
N ALA A 40 -3.56 9.67 1.40
CA ALA A 40 -4.98 9.54 1.06
C ALA A 40 -5.52 8.14 1.38
N ILE A 41 -4.82 7.09 0.96
CA ILE A 41 -5.23 5.70 1.19
C ILE A 41 -5.23 5.36 2.68
N LEU A 42 -4.19 5.78 3.42
CA LEU A 42 -4.13 5.58 4.87
C LEU A 42 -5.27 6.29 5.58
N SER A 43 -5.52 7.56 5.25
CA SER A 43 -6.57 8.35 5.90
C SER A 43 -7.95 7.73 5.67
N THR A 44 -8.22 7.24 4.46
CA THR A 44 -9.47 6.56 4.12
C THR A 44 -9.63 5.22 4.83
N GLY A 45 -8.56 4.43 4.94
CA GLY A 45 -8.63 3.16 5.67
C GLY A 45 -8.77 3.36 7.17
N LEU A 46 -8.01 4.28 7.76
CA LEU A 46 -8.04 4.53 9.19
C LEU A 46 -9.35 5.18 9.64
N SER A 47 -10.06 5.92 8.78
CA SER A 47 -11.36 6.51 9.11
C SER A 47 -12.49 5.50 9.27
N ILE A 48 -12.29 4.26 8.79
CA ILE A 48 -13.21 3.12 8.92
C ILE A 48 -12.66 2.03 9.85
N ASP A 49 -11.74 2.39 10.74
CA ASP A 49 -11.10 1.51 11.72
C ASP A 49 -10.33 0.32 11.10
N ALA A 50 -9.90 0.45 9.84
CA ALA A 50 -9.07 -0.58 9.22
C ALA A 50 -7.67 -0.64 9.86
N SER A 51 -7.05 -1.82 9.82
CA SER A 51 -5.71 -2.03 10.36
C SER A 51 -4.67 -1.17 9.65
N LEU A 52 -3.86 -0.42 10.42
CA LEU A 52 -2.76 0.39 9.89
C LEU A 52 -1.84 -0.40 8.93
N LEU A 53 -1.53 -1.65 9.29
CA LEU A 53 -0.69 -2.51 8.46
C LEU A 53 -1.36 -2.84 7.12
N ALA A 54 -2.65 -3.18 7.12
CA ALA A 54 -3.38 -3.47 5.89
C ALA A 54 -3.50 -2.21 5.02
N CYS A 55 -3.80 -1.06 5.62
CA CYS A 55 -3.82 0.21 4.92
C CYS A 55 -2.46 0.56 4.31
N ALA A 56 -1.35 0.31 5.03
CA ALA A 56 -0.01 0.56 4.52
C ALA A 56 0.36 -0.36 3.34
N CYS A 57 -0.05 -1.63 3.38
CA CYS A 57 0.13 -2.55 2.25
C CYS A 57 -0.61 -2.04 1.00
N VAL A 58 -1.88 -1.63 1.16
CA VAL A 58 -2.65 -1.09 0.03
C VAL A 58 -2.10 0.25 -0.44
N ALA A 59 -1.64 1.11 0.48
CA ALA A 59 -0.98 2.36 0.15
C ALA A 59 0.32 2.15 -0.64
N ASN A 60 1.09 1.11 -0.31
CA ASN A 60 2.29 0.73 -1.05
C ASN A 60 1.98 0.29 -2.48
N LEU A 61 0.89 -0.47 -2.69
CA LEU A 61 0.42 -0.84 -4.03
C LEU A 61 -0.02 0.41 -4.83
N GLY A 62 -0.79 1.30 -4.19
CA GLY A 62 -1.25 2.56 -4.80
C GLY A 62 -0.10 3.48 -5.21
N ALA A 63 0.88 3.68 -4.31
CA ALA A 63 2.11 4.41 -4.61
C ALA A 63 2.84 3.78 -5.79
N GLY A 64 2.97 2.45 -5.80
CA GLY A 64 3.58 1.71 -6.90
C GLY A 64 2.90 1.93 -8.25
N ILE A 65 1.57 2.08 -8.27
CA ILE A 65 0.83 2.42 -9.49
C ILE A 65 1.13 3.84 -9.94
N VAL A 66 1.10 4.81 -9.03
CA VAL A 66 1.31 6.23 -9.35
C VAL A 66 2.71 6.47 -9.88
N VAL A 67 3.72 5.85 -9.28
CA VAL A 67 5.11 6.05 -9.72
C VAL A 67 5.42 5.44 -11.09
N ARG A 68 4.53 4.61 -11.62
CA ARG A 68 4.62 4.05 -12.98
C ARG A 68 4.02 4.97 -14.05
N LYS A 69 3.41 6.10 -13.67
CA LYS A 69 2.74 7.03 -14.58
C LYS A 69 3.55 8.33 -14.68
N VAL A 70 3.39 9.05 -15.78
CA VAL A 70 4.09 10.33 -16.00
C VAL A 70 3.30 11.48 -15.37
N GLY A 71 3.97 12.31 -14.57
CA GLY A 71 3.38 13.46 -13.88
C GLY A 71 2.62 13.07 -12.61
N THR A 72 1.93 14.04 -12.00
CA THR A 72 1.06 13.82 -10.82
C THR A 72 -0.18 13.03 -11.23
N ALA A 73 -0.02 11.72 -11.35
CA ALA A 73 -1.07 10.82 -11.79
C ALA A 73 -1.90 10.33 -10.60
N VAL A 74 -3.18 10.05 -10.86
CA VAL A 74 -4.09 9.48 -9.87
C VAL A 74 -4.08 7.95 -9.95
N VAL A 75 -4.42 7.31 -8.83
CA VAL A 75 -4.79 5.89 -8.81
C VAL A 75 -6.31 5.76 -8.82
N HIS A 76 -6.85 5.04 -9.79
CA HIS A 76 -8.28 4.74 -9.84
C HIS A 76 -8.61 3.52 -8.97
N PRO A 77 -9.84 3.44 -8.40
CA PRO A 77 -10.24 2.32 -7.56
C PRO A 77 -10.05 0.94 -8.21
N ASP A 78 -10.33 0.82 -9.50
CA ASP A 78 -10.18 -0.45 -10.23
C ASP A 78 -8.72 -0.88 -10.39
N GLU A 79 -7.81 0.08 -10.64
CA GLU A 79 -6.37 -0.20 -10.71
C GLU A 79 -5.84 -0.69 -9.35
N LEU A 80 -6.30 -0.05 -8.28
CA LEU A 80 -5.92 -0.42 -6.92
C LEU A 80 -6.47 -1.81 -6.57
N ARG A 81 -7.74 -2.09 -6.88
CA ARG A 81 -8.39 -3.39 -6.67
C ARG A 81 -7.67 -4.49 -7.44
N GLN A 82 -7.32 -4.25 -8.70
CA GLN A 82 -6.58 -5.20 -9.52
C GLN A 82 -5.19 -5.47 -8.94
N SER A 83 -4.48 -4.41 -8.51
CA SER A 83 -3.16 -4.55 -7.89
C SER A 83 -3.21 -5.33 -6.57
N VAL A 84 -4.26 -5.14 -5.78
CA VAL A 84 -4.49 -5.95 -4.57
C VAL A 84 -4.69 -7.42 -4.96
N VAL A 85 -5.62 -7.73 -5.87
CA VAL A 85 -5.87 -9.11 -6.31
C VAL A 85 -4.58 -9.77 -6.83
N GLN A 86 -3.77 -9.05 -7.61
CA GLN A 86 -2.51 -9.57 -8.13
C GLN A 86 -1.48 -9.85 -7.03
N SER A 87 -1.40 -8.98 -6.01
CA SER A 87 -0.51 -9.20 -4.86
C SER A 87 -0.89 -10.48 -4.09
N LEU A 88 -2.19 -10.75 -3.94
CA LEU A 88 -2.69 -11.96 -3.28
C LEU A 88 -2.31 -13.26 -4.00
N VAL A 89 -2.14 -13.21 -5.33
CA VAL A 89 -1.74 -14.37 -6.14
C VAL A 89 -0.22 -14.58 -6.12
N THR A 90 0.55 -13.51 -5.90
CA THR A 90 2.01 -13.53 -6.06
C THR A 90 2.75 -13.79 -4.74
N GLU A 91 2.13 -13.50 -3.58
CA GLU A 91 2.79 -13.67 -2.28
C GLU A 91 2.72 -15.13 -1.76
N SER A 92 3.84 -15.85 -1.89
CA SER A 92 4.16 -17.07 -1.12
C SER A 92 5.31 -16.85 -0.11
N GLY A 93 5.51 -15.60 0.34
CA GLY A 93 6.62 -15.20 1.21
C GLY A 93 6.23 -15.01 2.69
N PRO A 94 7.19 -15.08 3.64
CA PRO A 94 6.96 -15.00 5.09
C PRO A 94 6.46 -13.65 5.63
N GLN A 95 6.29 -12.62 4.78
CA GLN A 95 5.71 -11.32 5.13
C GLN A 95 4.25 -11.15 4.65
N ALA A 96 3.66 -12.18 4.05
CA ALA A 96 2.28 -12.15 3.58
C ALA A 96 1.32 -11.97 4.77
N LEU A 97 0.60 -10.85 4.82
CA LEU A 97 -0.57 -10.73 5.68
C LEU A 97 -1.54 -11.87 5.39
N SER A 98 -2.30 -12.29 6.39
CA SER A 98 -3.45 -13.14 6.14
C SER A 98 -4.39 -12.41 5.18
N LEU A 99 -4.60 -13.03 4.01
CA LEU A 99 -5.49 -12.64 2.90
C LEU A 99 -6.78 -11.92 3.34
N GLU A 100 -7.35 -12.36 4.47
CA GLU A 100 -8.58 -11.86 5.07
C GLU A 100 -8.51 -10.35 5.37
N ARG A 101 -7.40 -9.84 5.92
CA ARG A 101 -7.31 -8.46 6.43
C ARG A 101 -7.16 -7.42 5.32
N ILE A 102 -6.52 -7.78 4.21
CA ILE A 102 -6.38 -6.89 3.05
C ILE A 102 -7.71 -6.82 2.27
N VAL A 103 -8.38 -7.96 2.11
CA VAL A 103 -9.68 -8.03 1.40
C VAL A 103 -10.76 -7.28 2.16
N GLU A 104 -10.78 -7.35 3.50
CA GLU A 104 -11.74 -6.61 4.32
C GLU A 104 -11.59 -5.09 4.13
N CYS A 105 -10.36 -4.57 4.08
CA CYS A 105 -10.11 -3.15 3.81
C CYS A 105 -10.64 -2.70 2.44
N VAL A 106 -10.38 -3.49 1.39
CA VAL A 106 -10.82 -3.14 0.02
C VAL A 106 -12.33 -3.26 -0.17
N ARG A 107 -13.02 -4.11 0.59
CA ARG A 107 -14.49 -4.23 0.52
C ARG A 107 -15.20 -3.02 1.13
N LEU A 108 -14.54 -2.31 2.04
CA LEU A 108 -15.09 -1.14 2.71
C LEU A 108 -14.85 0.16 1.94
N TRP A 109 -14.19 0.11 0.78
CA TRP A 109 -13.89 1.23 -0.12
C TRP A 109 -14.64 1.11 -1.45
#